data_AF-A0A951ZAJ0-F1
#
_entry.id   AF-A0A951ZAJ0-F1
#
_cell.length_a   1.000
_cell.length_b   1.000
_cell.length_c   1.000
_cell.angle_alpha   90.00
_cell.angle_beta   90.00
_cell.angle_gamma   90.00
#
_symmetry.space_group_name_H-M   'P 1'
#
loop_
_entity.id
_entity.type
_entity.pdbx_description
1 polymer ?
#
loop_
_entity_poly.entity_id
_entity_poly.type
_entity_poly.pdbx_seq_one_letter_code
_entity_poly.pdbx_strand_id
1 'polypeptide(L)'
;MALPAPGAFAQDDPRVQEIIVTARKKAESLRDVPVAITAFSAESIEEAGIRDLDDVAELTPGLSFFNAQGEFLAVPVIRGMAPTDIFGENNAAIFVDGIYVSGREGLNFSQLDVERIEVVKGPQSALYGR
;
A
#
# COMPACT_ATOMS: atom_id res chain seq x y z
N MET A 1 4.01 -51.75 -20.97
CA MET A 1 3.99 -50.37 -21.50
C MET A 1 3.04 -49.58 -20.60
N ALA A 2 3.57 -48.81 -19.65
CA ALA A 2 2.77 -48.07 -18.68
C ALA A 2 2.51 -46.66 -19.24
N LEU A 3 1.23 -46.27 -19.32
CA LEU A 3 0.83 -44.93 -19.74
C LEU A 3 1.07 -43.93 -18.58
N PRO A 4 1.62 -42.74 -18.85
CA PRO A 4 1.79 -41.72 -17.82
C PRO A 4 0.43 -41.15 -17.40
N ALA A 5 0.26 -40.92 -16.10
CA ALA A 5 -0.93 -40.30 -15.55
C ALA A 5 -1.04 -38.83 -16.00
N PRO A 6 -2.25 -38.31 -16.29
CA PRO A 6 -2.44 -36.91 -16.64
C PRO A 6 -2.04 -36.03 -15.46
N GLY A 7 -1.14 -35.08 -15.70
CA GLY A 7 -0.77 -34.05 -14.73
C GLY A 7 -1.99 -33.22 -14.36
N ALA A 8 -2.26 -33.10 -13.06
CA ALA A 8 -3.28 -32.20 -12.55
C ALA A 8 -2.82 -30.76 -12.79
N PHE A 9 -3.45 -30.08 -13.74
CA PHE A 9 -3.38 -28.62 -13.81
C PHE A 9 -4.21 -28.07 -12.66
N ALA A 10 -3.59 -27.29 -11.78
CA ALA A 10 -4.31 -26.54 -10.77
C ALA A 10 -5.30 -25.61 -11.48
N GLN A 11 -6.60 -25.80 -11.25
CA GLN A 11 -7.61 -24.85 -11.68
C GLN A 11 -7.53 -23.64 -10.74
N ASP A 12 -7.22 -22.47 -11.30
CA ASP A 12 -7.45 -21.20 -10.61
C ASP A 12 -8.92 -21.12 -10.22
N ASP A 13 -9.19 -21.11 -8.92
CA ASP A 13 -10.52 -20.95 -8.37
C ASP A 13 -10.94 -19.48 -8.55
N PRO A 14 -11.93 -19.16 -9.40
CA PRO A 14 -12.35 -17.77 -9.63
C PRO A 14 -12.95 -17.10 -8.39
N ARG A 15 -13.15 -17.83 -7.29
CA ARG A 15 -13.58 -17.29 -5.98
C ARG A 15 -12.42 -16.73 -5.16
N VAL A 16 -11.19 -17.01 -5.55
CA VAL A 16 -9.99 -16.52 -4.88
C VAL A 16 -9.39 -15.44 -5.78
N GLN A 17 -9.86 -14.19 -5.60
CA GLN A 17 -9.22 -13.06 -6.25
C GLN A 17 -7.75 -12.97 -5.79
N GLU A 18 -6.85 -13.02 -6.77
CA GLU A 18 -5.44 -12.81 -6.54
C GLU A 18 -5.15 -11.31 -6.52
N ILE A 19 -4.66 -10.81 -5.39
CA ILE A 19 -4.24 -9.41 -5.27
C ILE A 19 -2.76 -9.34 -5.58
N ILE A 20 -2.41 -8.71 -6.70
CA ILE A 20 -1.02 -8.43 -7.07
C ILE A 20 -0.57 -7.14 -6.39
N VAL A 21 0.63 -7.17 -5.81
CA VAL A 21 1.26 -6.03 -5.15
C VAL A 21 2.66 -5.78 -5.69
N THR A 22 3.12 -4.55 -5.54
CA THR A 22 4.42 -4.05 -6.02
C THR A 22 5.30 -3.51 -4.90
N ALA A 23 4.89 -3.69 -3.64
CA ALA A 23 5.57 -3.30 -2.41
C ALA A 23 7.09 -3.53 -2.39
N ARG A 24 7.58 -4.58 -3.07
CA ARG A 24 9.00 -4.96 -3.14
C ARG A 24 9.69 -4.60 -4.46
N LYS A 25 9.12 -3.67 -5.23
CA LYS A 25 9.54 -3.30 -6.60
C LYS A 25 9.46 -4.48 -7.59
N LYS A 26 8.62 -5.47 -7.29
CA LYS A 26 8.31 -6.63 -8.14
C LYS A 26 6.82 -6.93 -7.99
N ALA A 27 6.18 -7.32 -9.08
CA ALA A 27 4.81 -7.81 -9.05
C ALA A 27 4.79 -9.20 -8.42
N GLU A 28 4.13 -9.34 -7.27
CA GLU A 28 4.03 -10.57 -6.49
C GLU A 28 2.61 -10.72 -5.94
N SER A 29 2.18 -11.96 -5.70
CA SER A 29 0.90 -12.23 -5.02
C SER A 29 0.97 -11.76 -3.57
N LEU A 30 -0.04 -11.03 -3.09
CA LEU A 30 -0.13 -10.56 -1.70
C LEU A 30 0.05 -11.72 -0.69
N ARG A 31 -0.37 -12.94 -1.06
CA ARG A 31 -0.23 -14.16 -0.25
C ARG A 31 1.21 -14.62 -0.06
N ASP A 32 2.07 -14.34 -1.03
CA ASP A 32 3.45 -14.83 -1.06
C ASP A 32 4.44 -13.81 -0.50
N VAL A 33 4.00 -12.56 -0.29
CA VAL A 33 4.87 -11.52 0.25
C VAL A 33 5.03 -11.69 1.77
N PRO A 34 6.26 -11.88 2.28
CA PRO A 34 6.50 -12.11 3.71
C PRO A 34 6.55 -10.78 4.50
N VAL A 35 5.67 -9.84 4.19
CA VAL A 35 5.54 -8.55 4.90
C VAL A 35 4.07 -8.21 5.11
N ALA A 36 3.77 -7.47 6.17
CA ALA A 36 2.41 -7.04 6.45
C ALA A 36 2.00 -5.93 5.47
N ILE A 37 1.11 -6.25 4.54
CA ILE A 37 0.59 -5.32 3.54
C ILE A 37 -0.92 -5.22 3.70
N THR A 38 -1.44 -4.00 3.68
CA THR A 38 -2.86 -3.72 3.40
C THR A 38 -2.93 -3.19 1.98
N ALA A 39 -3.71 -3.83 1.10
CA ALA A 39 -3.81 -3.44 -0.30
C ALA A 39 -5.28 -3.23 -0.68
N PHE A 40 -5.55 -2.20 -1.48
CA PHE A 40 -6.86 -1.87 -2.02
C PHE A 40 -6.76 -1.90 -3.54
N SER A 41 -7.55 -2.74 -4.20
CA SER A 41 -7.70 -2.73 -5.67
C SER A 41 -8.56 -1.54 -6.11
N ALA A 42 -8.53 -1.21 -7.40
CA ALA A 42 -9.42 -0.21 -7.99
C ALA A 42 -10.91 -0.43 -7.63
N GLU A 43 -11.39 -1.67 -7.73
CA GLU A 43 -12.78 -2.04 -7.35
C GLU A 43 -13.05 -1.75 -5.87
N SER A 44 -12.13 -2.15 -4.97
CA SER A 44 -12.29 -1.88 -3.53
C SER A 44 -12.19 -0.40 -3.19
N ILE A 45 -11.39 0.39 -3.93
CA ILE A 45 -11.28 1.84 -3.78
C ILE A 45 -12.63 2.49 -4.12
N GLU A 46 -13.27 2.08 -5.21
CA GLU A 46 -14.58 2.58 -5.62
C GLU A 46 -15.68 2.16 -4.64
N GLU A 47 -15.76 0.87 -4.28
CA GLU A 47 -16.80 0.33 -3.41
C GLU A 47 -16.74 0.90 -1.98
N ALA A 48 -15.53 1.08 -1.44
CA ALA A 48 -15.33 1.68 -0.13
C ALA A 48 -15.40 3.22 -0.17
N GLY A 49 -15.43 3.83 -1.36
CA GLY A 49 -15.49 5.27 -1.54
C GLY A 49 -14.24 6.00 -1.04
N ILE A 50 -13.06 5.40 -1.23
CA ILE A 50 -11.76 5.96 -0.84
C ILE A 50 -11.41 7.10 -1.80
N ARG A 51 -11.35 8.33 -1.29
CA ARG A 51 -11.11 9.56 -2.06
C ARG A 51 -9.77 10.20 -1.76
N ASP A 52 -9.26 10.00 -0.55
CA ASP A 52 -8.02 10.59 -0.09
C ASP A 52 -7.28 9.69 0.92
N LEU A 53 -6.18 10.24 1.46
CA LEU A 53 -5.32 9.54 2.42
C LEU A 53 -5.99 9.28 3.77
N ASP A 54 -6.96 10.10 4.21
CA ASP A 54 -7.65 9.88 5.48
C ASP A 54 -8.53 8.64 5.41
N ASP A 55 -9.25 8.46 4.30
CA ASP A 55 -10.05 7.26 4.06
C ASP A 55 -9.18 5.99 4.11
N VAL A 56 -7.96 6.06 3.55
CA VAL A 56 -7.00 4.96 3.61
C VAL A 56 -6.56 4.67 5.05
N ALA A 57 -6.31 5.70 5.87
CA ALA A 57 -5.95 5.52 7.27
C ALA A 57 -7.10 4.91 8.09
N GLU A 58 -8.36 5.32 7.83
CA GLU A 58 -9.53 4.76 8.51
C GLU A 58 -9.67 3.26 8.27
N LEU A 59 -9.37 2.82 7.04
CA LEU A 59 -9.43 1.40 6.64
C LEU A 59 -8.14 0.62 6.91
N THR A 60 -7.07 1.28 7.36
CA THR A 60 -5.76 0.66 7.55
C THR A 60 -5.31 0.74 9.01
N PRO A 61 -5.47 -0.34 9.80
CA PRO A 61 -5.04 -0.36 11.19
C PRO A 61 -3.56 -0.04 11.35
N GLY A 62 -3.30 0.91 12.25
CA GLY A 62 -1.95 1.37 12.58
C GLY A 62 -1.34 2.33 11.57
N LEU A 63 -2.09 2.80 10.56
CA LEU A 63 -1.73 3.96 9.77
C LEU A 63 -2.45 5.18 10.34
N SER A 64 -1.74 6.29 10.48
CA SER A 64 -2.31 7.61 10.75
C SER A 64 -1.50 8.68 10.04
N PHE A 65 -1.97 9.91 10.08
CA PHE A 65 -1.27 11.05 9.49
C PHE A 65 -0.99 12.10 10.57
N PHE A 66 0.25 12.57 10.62
CA PHE A 66 0.67 13.65 11.50
C PHE A 66 0.81 14.94 10.71
N ASN A 67 0.05 15.96 11.09
CA ASN A 67 0.09 17.29 10.46
C ASN A 67 1.28 18.08 11.02
N ALA A 68 2.42 17.99 10.34
CA ALA A 68 3.67 18.63 10.78
C ALA A 68 3.64 20.15 10.57
N GLN A 69 2.88 20.65 9.59
CA GLN A 69 2.75 22.08 9.31
C GLN A 69 1.35 22.40 8.73
N GLY A 70 0.30 22.15 9.51
CA GLY A 70 -1.08 22.21 9.01
C GLY A 70 -1.35 21.16 7.92
N GLU A 71 -2.37 21.37 7.09
CA GLU A 71 -2.76 20.43 6.02
C GLU A 71 -1.69 20.26 4.92
N PHE A 72 -0.75 21.21 4.82
CA PHE A 72 0.28 21.24 3.78
C PHE A 72 1.29 20.09 3.88
N LEU A 73 1.60 19.64 5.10
CA LEU A 73 2.61 18.62 5.36
C LEU A 73 2.06 17.57 6.32
N ALA A 74 1.20 16.66 5.84
CA ALA A 74 1.04 15.41 6.58
C ALA A 74 2.09 14.38 6.22
N VAL A 75 2.59 13.81 7.30
CA VAL A 75 3.53 12.72 7.33
C VAL A 75 2.74 11.46 7.63
N PRO A 76 2.82 10.40 6.81
CA PRO A 76 2.28 9.10 7.19
C PRO A 76 3.02 8.59 8.43
N VAL A 77 2.27 8.05 9.37
CA VAL A 77 2.77 7.49 10.62
C VAL A 77 2.27 6.07 10.75
N ILE A 78 3.20 5.13 10.93
CA ILE A 78 2.85 3.74 11.21
C ILE A 78 3.06 3.46 12.70
N ARG A 79 2.08 2.81 13.35
CA ARG A 79 2.09 2.43 14.77
C ARG A 79 2.29 3.61 15.74
N GLY A 80 1.81 4.81 15.37
CA GLY A 80 1.82 5.99 16.23
C GLY A 80 3.20 6.61 16.48
N MET A 81 4.23 6.18 15.76
CA MET A 81 5.59 6.72 15.86
C MET A 81 5.71 8.02 15.05
N ALA A 82 4.99 9.06 15.48
CA ALA A 82 5.01 10.36 14.83
C ALA A 82 6.34 11.09 15.07
N PRO A 83 6.81 11.90 14.11
CA PRO A 83 7.98 12.75 14.31
C PRO A 83 7.72 13.80 15.40
N THR A 84 8.77 14.23 16.10
CA THR A 84 8.68 15.23 17.19
C THR A 84 8.49 16.66 16.70
N ASP A 85 8.92 16.95 15.46
CA ASP A 85 8.78 18.23 14.78
C ASP A 85 8.94 18.03 13.26
N ILE A 86 8.92 19.11 12.47
CA ILE A 86 9.01 19.07 11.00
C ILE A 86 10.36 18.55 10.46
N PHE A 87 11.40 18.51 11.29
CA PHE A 87 12.73 18.00 10.98
C PHE A 87 12.97 16.62 11.60
N GLY A 88 12.01 16.09 12.37
CA GLY A 88 12.06 14.77 12.95
C GLY A 88 12.09 13.65 11.90
N GLU A 89 12.63 12.51 12.28
CA GLU A 89 12.68 11.34 11.40
C GLU A 89 11.27 10.78 11.18
N ASN A 90 10.86 10.72 9.92
CA ASN A 90 9.60 10.11 9.53
C ASN A 90 9.76 8.59 9.46
N ASN A 91 8.85 7.84 10.10
CA ASN A 91 8.93 6.39 10.11
C ASN A 91 8.21 5.72 8.92
N ALA A 92 7.58 6.51 8.06
CA ALA A 92 6.94 6.08 6.83
C ALA A 92 7.03 7.18 5.75
N ALA A 93 6.77 6.80 4.51
CA ALA A 93 6.81 7.69 3.35
C ALA A 93 5.76 7.26 2.32
N ILE A 94 5.30 8.21 1.51
CA ILE A 94 4.35 7.97 0.42
C ILE A 94 5.12 7.91 -0.89
N PHE A 95 4.75 6.96 -1.75
CA PHE A 95 5.27 6.83 -3.10
C PHE A 95 4.10 6.72 -4.08
N VAL A 96 4.19 7.42 -5.20
CA VAL A 96 3.29 7.29 -6.35
C VAL A 96 4.14 6.79 -7.51
N ASP A 97 3.78 5.63 -8.07
CA ASP A 97 4.56 4.95 -9.12
C ASP A 97 6.06 4.79 -8.78
N GLY A 98 6.36 4.58 -7.50
CA GLY A 98 7.72 4.44 -6.98
C GLY A 98 8.49 5.75 -6.80
N ILE A 99 7.88 6.91 -7.13
CA ILE A 99 8.44 8.24 -6.90
C ILE A 99 7.99 8.74 -5.54
N TYR A 100 8.94 9.21 -4.73
CA TYR A 100 8.63 9.78 -3.43
C TYR A 100 7.80 11.06 -3.55
N VAL A 101 6.73 11.16 -2.74
CA VAL A 101 5.90 12.35 -2.63
C VAL A 101 5.93 12.87 -1.19
N SER A 102 6.25 14.15 -1.02
CA SER A 102 6.19 14.85 0.26
C SER A 102 4.91 15.68 0.36
N GLY A 103 4.13 15.49 1.44
CA GLY A 103 2.92 16.26 1.71
C GLY A 103 1.63 15.61 1.22
N ARG A 104 0.50 16.21 1.59
CA ARG A 104 -0.87 15.74 1.26
C ARG A 104 -1.46 16.39 0.02
N GLU A 105 -1.11 17.66 -0.20
CA GLU A 105 -1.68 18.49 -1.27
C GLU A 105 -1.46 17.80 -2.63
N GLY A 106 -2.56 17.49 -3.31
CA GLY A 106 -2.54 16.88 -4.64
C GLY A 106 -2.80 15.37 -4.69
N LEU A 107 -2.85 14.66 -3.55
CA LEU A 107 -3.24 13.25 -3.53
C LEU A 107 -4.76 13.11 -3.34
N ASN A 108 -5.50 13.63 -4.32
CA ASN A 108 -6.92 13.34 -4.47
C ASN A 108 -7.05 12.16 -5.44
N PHE A 109 -7.36 10.98 -4.90
CA PHE A 109 -7.43 9.75 -5.68
C PHE A 109 -8.55 9.78 -6.71
N SER A 110 -9.60 10.58 -6.49
CA SER A 110 -10.69 10.77 -7.44
C SER A 110 -10.24 11.45 -8.75
N GLN A 111 -9.05 12.09 -8.76
CA GLN A 111 -8.47 12.75 -9.94
C GLN A 111 -7.33 11.96 -10.57
N LEU A 112 -6.81 10.93 -9.90
CA LEU A 112 -5.54 10.27 -10.25
C LEU A 112 -5.70 8.90 -10.93
N ASP A 113 -6.93 8.42 -11.15
CA ASP A 113 -7.24 7.09 -11.70
C ASP A 113 -6.38 5.98 -11.07
N VAL A 114 -6.61 5.75 -9.78
CA VAL A 114 -5.74 4.90 -8.96
C VAL A 114 -6.06 3.42 -9.18
N GLU A 115 -5.11 2.69 -9.77
CA GLU A 115 -5.24 1.24 -9.97
C GLU A 115 -5.21 0.46 -8.64
N ARG A 116 -4.38 0.92 -7.69
CA ARG A 116 -4.15 0.24 -6.42
C ARG A 116 -3.51 1.14 -5.38
N ILE A 117 -3.83 0.91 -4.12
CA ILE A 117 -3.15 1.50 -2.96
C ILE A 117 -2.53 0.37 -2.14
N GLU A 118 -1.26 0.50 -1.78
CA GLU A 118 -0.53 -0.47 -0.98
C GLU A 118 0.08 0.19 0.26
N VAL A 119 -0.29 -0.28 1.45
CA VAL A 119 0.29 0.15 2.73
C VAL A 119 1.16 -0.96 3.28
N VAL A 120 2.47 -0.77 3.18
CA VAL A 120 3.49 -1.73 3.61
C VAL A 120 3.96 -1.38 5.01
N LYS A 121 3.79 -2.30 5.97
CA LYS A 121 4.13 -2.10 7.38
C LYS A 121 5.40 -2.86 7.73
N GLY A 122 6.35 -2.17 8.38
CA GLY A 122 7.62 -2.73 8.83
C GLY A 122 8.82 -2.02 8.22
N PRO A 123 10.05 -2.48 8.50
CA PRO A 123 11.26 -1.84 8.01
C PRO A 123 11.38 -1.95 6.48
N GLN A 124 11.34 -0.81 5.77
CA GLN A 124 11.45 -0.74 4.31
C GLN A 124 12.67 0.06 3.81
N SER A 125 13.55 0.48 4.71
CA SER A 125 14.72 1.31 4.41
C SER A 125 15.68 0.67 3.40
N ALA A 126 15.81 -0.66 3.39
CA ALA A 126 16.63 -1.37 2.41
C ALA A 126 16.12 -1.26 0.97
N LEU A 127 14.80 -1.07 0.77
CA LEU A 127 14.18 -1.02 -0.55
C LEU A 127 14.00 0.41 -1.05
N TYR A 128 13.71 1.36 -0.14
CA TYR A 128 13.35 2.73 -0.50
C TYR A 128 14.37 3.78 -0.01
N GLY A 129 15.37 3.38 0.77
CA GLY A 129 16.50 4.23 1.18
C GLY A 129 16.16 5.28 2.24
N ARG A 130 15.03 5.14 2.92
CA ARG A 130 14.47 6.10 3.87
C ARG A 130 13.60 5.37 4.90
#